data_AF-A0AAD8SH33-F1
#
_entry.id   AF-A0AAD8SH33-F1
#
_cell.length_a   1.000
_cell.length_b   1.000
_cell.length_c   1.000
_cell.angle_alpha   90.00
_cell.angle_beta   90.00
_cell.angle_gamma   90.00
#
_symmetry.space_group_name_H-M   'P 1'
#
loop_
_entity.id
_entity.type
_entity.pdbx_description
1 polymer ?
#
loop_
_entity_poly.entity_id
_entity_poly.type
_entity_poly.pdbx_seq_one_letter_code
_entity_poly.pdbx_strand_id
1 'polypeptide(L)' 'MVIYMGKVLKDESTLDENEVSEDEFLVVMLRKPREFGSMEDFWVFYLAQHLKPAMRRWHFAGTVASLVCAL' A
#
# COMPACT_ATOMS: atom_id res chain seq x y z
N MET A 1 -4.70 -9.83 4.35
CA MET A 1 -5.73 -9.08 5.09
C MET A 1 -6.02 -9.85 6.36
N VAL A 2 -5.95 -9.18 7.50
CA VAL A 2 -6.17 -9.80 8.81
C VAL A 2 -7.49 -9.26 9.38
N ILE A 3 -8.28 -10.16 9.98
CA ILE A 3 -9.57 -9.84 10.60
C ILE A 3 -9.56 -10.31 12.05
N TYR A 4 -10.03 -9.44 12.95
CA TYR A 4 -10.27 -9.74 14.36
C TYR A 4 -11.62 -9.17 14.79
N MET A 5 -12.43 -9.97 15.50
CA MET A 5 -13.78 -9.57 15.95
C MET A 5 -14.65 -8.94 14.83
N GLY A 6 -14.55 -9.47 13.61
CA GLY A 6 -15.27 -8.96 12.44
C GLY A 6 -14.76 -7.64 11.85
N LYS A 7 -13.70 -7.04 12.43
CA LYS A 7 -13.04 -5.83 11.95
C LYS A 7 -11.79 -6.18 11.14
N VAL A 8 -11.58 -5.48 10.03
CA VAL A 8 -10.35 -5.57 9.24
C VAL A 8 -9.29 -4.70 9.92
N LEU A 9 -8.14 -5.30 10.24
CA LEU A 9 -7.02 -4.60 10.88
C LEU A 9 -6.26 -3.75 9.84
N LYS A 10 -5.70 -2.63 10.29
CA LYS A 10 -4.84 -1.78 9.46
C LYS A 10 -3.43 -2.34 9.41
N ASP A 11 -2.74 -2.12 8.29
CA ASP A 11 -1.38 -2.62 8.11
C ASP A 11 -0.38 -1.91 9.04
N GLU A 12 -0.66 -0.65 9.41
CA GLU A 12 0.18 0.18 10.27
C GLU A 12 -0.11 0.07 11.78
N SER A 13 -1.17 -0.65 12.18
CA SER A 13 -1.55 -0.80 13.60
C SER A 13 -0.87 -1.98 14.28
N THR A 14 -0.70 -1.91 15.60
CA THR A 14 -0.15 -3.02 16.41
C THR A 14 -1.25 -3.96 16.93
N LEU A 15 -0.88 -5.15 17.41
CA LEU A 15 -1.83 -6.07 18.04
C LEU A 15 -2.44 -5.50 19.33
N ASP A 16 -1.64 -4.74 20.10
CA ASP A 16 -2.07 -4.07 21.33
C ASP A 16 -3.10 -2.98 21.06
N GLU A 17 -2.89 -2.18 20.01
CA GLU A 17 -3.86 -1.16 19.56
C GLU A 17 -5.21 -1.75 19.10
N ASN A 18 -5.25 -3.04 18.79
CA ASN A 18 -6.46 -3.77 18.41
C ASN A 18 -6.96 -4.71 19.53
N GLU A 19 -6.40 -4.61 20.73
CA GLU A 19 -6.78 -5.37 21.93
C GLU A 19 -6.68 -6.90 21.74
N VAL A 20 -5.72 -7.38 20.93
CA VAL A 20 -5.52 -8.81 20.67
C VAL A 20 -4.67 -9.43 21.77
N SER A 21 -5.18 -10.47 22.43
CA SER A 21 -4.46 -11.22 23.49
C SER A 21 -3.78 -12.51 22.97
N GLU A 22 -2.87 -13.09 23.76
CA GLU A 22 -2.01 -14.23 23.33
C GLU A 22 -2.80 -15.51 22.95
N ASP A 23 -3.97 -15.74 23.55
CA ASP A 23 -4.77 -16.96 23.34
C ASP A 23 -5.92 -16.77 22.35
N GLU A 24 -5.99 -15.62 21.67
CA GLU A 24 -7.02 -15.33 20.68
C GLU A 24 -6.57 -15.64 19.25
N PHE A 25 -7.53 -16.01 18.41
CA PHE A 25 -7.26 -16.36 17.02
C PHE A 25 -7.62 -15.21 16.07
N LEU A 26 -6.77 -15.02 15.07
CA LEU A 26 -6.97 -14.09 13.97
C LEU A 26 -7.44 -14.85 12.72
N VAL A 27 -8.33 -14.23 11.94
CA VAL A 27 -8.70 -14.75 10.64
C VAL A 27 -7.83 -14.10 9.57
N VAL A 28 -7.00 -14.91 8.91
CA VAL A 28 -6.15 -14.47 7.81
C VAL A 28 -6.82 -14.81 6.49
N MET A 29 -7.14 -13.78 5.71
CA MET A 29 -7.66 -13.96 4.36
C MET A 29 -6.56 -13.68 3.33
N LEU A 30 -6.30 -14.70 2.51
CA LEU A 30 -5.47 -14.60 1.32
C LEU A 30 -6.24 -13.83 0.24
N ARG A 31 -5.60 -12.83 -0.34
CA ARG A 31 -6.14 -12.12 -1.50
C ARG A 31 -5.41 -12.61 -2.74
N LYS A 32 -6.15 -12.86 -3.82
CA LYS A 32 -5.52 -13.09 -5.13
C LYS A 32 -4.71 -11.83 -5.49
N PRO A 33 -3.42 -11.95 -5.83
CA PRO A 33 -2.67 -10.81 -6.32
C PRO A 33 -3.34 -10.28 -7.59
N ARG A 34 -3.26 -8.96 -7.80
CA ARG A 34 -3.82 -8.35 -9.02
C ARG A 34 -2.94 -8.76 -10.20
N GLU A 35 -3.49 -9.59 -11.06
CA GLU A 35 -2.92 -9.92 -12.36
C GLU A 35 -3.46 -8.93 -13.39
N PHE A 36 -2.61 -8.44 -14.28
CA PHE A 36 -3.02 -7.62 -15.42
C PHE A 36 -3.15 -8.53 -16.64
N GLY A 37 -4.28 -8.46 -17.34
CA GLY A 37 -4.52 -9.28 -18.53
C GLY A 37 -3.77 -8.77 -19.77
N SER A 38 -3.36 -7.50 -19.75
CA SER A 38 -2.64 -6.83 -20.84
C SER A 38 -1.80 -5.66 -20.31
N MET A 39 -0.93 -5.13 -21.18
CA MET A 39 -0.14 -3.93 -20.89
C MET A 39 -1.03 -2.69 -20.74
N GLU A 40 -2.08 -2.57 -21.54
CA GLU A 40 -3.09 -1.50 -21.43
C GLU A 40 -3.77 -1.50 -20.05
N ASP A 41 -4.16 -2.67 -19.54
CA ASP A 41 -4.79 -2.78 -18.21
C ASP A 41 -3.83 -2.33 -17.09
N PHE A 42 -2.56 -2.70 -17.22
CA PHE A 42 -1.51 -2.23 -16.33
C PHE A 42 -1.32 -0.72 -16.43
N TRP A 43 -1.29 -0.17 -17.64
CA TRP A 43 -0.99 1.23 -17.89
C TRP A 43 -2.02 2.18 -17.29
N VAL A 44 -3.31 1.86 -17.45
CA VAL A 44 -4.41 2.62 -16.83
C VAL A 44 -4.27 2.64 -15.31
N PHE A 45 -3.97 1.48 -14.71
CA PHE A 45 -3.70 1.39 -13.28
C PHE A 45 -2.47 2.21 -12.85
N TYR A 46 -1.37 2.09 -13.59
CA TYR A 46 -0.10 2.76 -13.30
C TYR A 46 -0.25 4.29 -13.28
N LEU A 47 -0.93 4.84 -14.29
CA LEU A 47 -1.24 6.27 -14.36
C LEU A 47 -2.10 6.71 -13.18
N ALA A 48 -3.15 5.95 -12.84
CA ALA A 48 -3.99 6.25 -11.69
C ALA A 48 -3.22 6.28 -10.37
N GLN A 49 -2.21 5.40 -10.19
CA GLN A 49 -1.36 5.44 -8.98
C GLN A 49 -0.47 6.68 -8.93
N HIS A 50 0.10 7.09 -10.06
CA HIS A 50 1.01 8.24 -10.13
C HIS A 50 0.30 9.59 -10.03
N LEU A 51 -1.00 9.63 -10.31
CA LEU A 51 -1.84 10.81 -10.08
C LEU A 51 -2.12 11.09 -8.60
N LYS A 52 -1.85 10.13 -7.69
CA LYS A 52 -2.06 10.34 -6.26
C LYS A 52 -1.16 11.47 -5.74
N PRO A 53 -1.70 12.42 -4.93
CA PRO A 53 -0.94 13.57 -4.45
C PRO A 53 0.36 13.20 -3.72
N ALA A 54 0.35 12.10 -2.96
CA ALA A 54 1.52 11.62 -2.24
C ALA A 54 2.64 11.13 -3.18
N MET A 55 2.29 10.44 -4.27
CA MET A 55 3.27 9.88 -5.21
C MET A 55 3.91 10.96 -6.07
N ARG A 56 3.15 12.01 -6.41
CA ARG A 56 3.66 13.18 -7.12
C ARG A 56 4.73 13.93 -6.33
N ARG A 57 4.60 14.06 -5.00
CA ARG A 57 5.59 14.75 -4.15
C ARG A 57 6.95 14.07 -4.17
N TRP A 58 6.98 12.73 -4.15
CA TRP A 58 8.22 11.96 -4.22
C TRP A 58 8.90 12.06 -5.59
N HIS A 59 8.12 12.09 -6.68
CA HIS A 59 8.65 12.35 -8.02
C HIS A 59 9.34 13.72 -8.11
N PHE A 60 8.70 14.77 -7.59
CA PHE A 60 9.31 16.12 -7.58
C PHE A 60 10.56 16.19 -6.71
N ALA A 61 10.54 15.60 -5.51
CA ALA A 61 11.71 15.56 -4.64
C ALA A 61 12.91 14.85 -5.32
N GLY A 62 12.66 13.72 -5.99
CA GLY A 62 13.69 12.97 -6.72
C GLY A 62 14.29 13.76 -7.88
N THR A 63 13.48 14.41 -8.71
CA THR A 63 13.98 15.21 -9.85
C THR A 63 14.82 16.41 -9.38
N VAL A 64 14.36 17.10 -8.34
CA VAL A 64 15.11 18.25 -7.79
C VAL A 64 16.45 17.80 -7.20
N ALA A 65 16.47 16.69 -6.45
CA ALA A 65 17.71 16.15 -5.89
C ALA A 65 18.72 15.79 -7.00
N SER A 66 18.27 15.14 -8.08
CA SER A 66 19.15 14.80 -9.22
C SER A 66 19.76 16.01 -9.90
N LEU A 67 19.00 17.10 -10.07
CA LEU A 67 19.50 18.35 -10.64
C LEU A 67 20.53 19.03 -9.73
N VAL A 68 20.28 19.03 -8.41
CA VAL A 68 21.23 19.58 -7.43
C VAL A 68 22.54 18.78 -7.42
N CYS A 69 22.48 17.45 -7.52
CA CYS A 69 23.68 16.61 -7.57
C CYS A 69 24.48 16.72 -8.88
N ALA A 70 23.89 17.26 -9.95
CA ALA A 70 24.54 17.43 -11.24
C ALA A 70 25.24 18.79 -11.41
N LEU A 71 25.12 19.70 -10.43
CA LEU A 71 25.79 21.00 -10.33
C LEU A 71 26.99 20.93 -9.38
#